data_AF-A0A956M304-F1
#
_entry.id   AF-A0A956M304-F1
#
_cell.length_a   1.000
_cell.length_b   1.000
_cell.length_c   1.000
_cell.angle_alpha   90.00
_cell.angle_beta   90.00
_cell.angle_gamma   90.00
#
_symmetry.space_group_name_H-M   'P 1'
#
loop_
_entity.id
_entity.type
_entity.pdbx_description
1 polymer ?
#
loop_
_entity_poly.entity_id
_entity_poly.type
_entity_poly.pdbx_seq_one_letter_code
_entity_poly.pdbx_strand_id
1 'polypeptide(L)'
;TGRAFLFGVMIANLSWGLGYFGQPHLLTRYMAIRREKDLRLGTLIAMSWVLLAYWGAMFIGLVAVGVLGPSVPDPDQVMPLLAKVLVPGWLAGIFISGAVAAMMSTADSQIMVASSALVEDIWVKTVRRRHPRGEPGRLVLLARISAVIVTLGALGLALANQDLIYDMVAYAWAGLGSSFGPVLILALWWKRLTRGGAIAAMLTGMVSTIVWKNTDALQGALDLKVASFVLAFLAGWIVSMLRIGSEISPRRNAA
;
A
#
# COMPACT_ATOMS: atom_id res chain seq x y z
N THR A 1 -30.66 -8.20 1.51
CA THR A 1 -30.53 -9.57 2.06
C THR A 1 -29.25 -9.68 2.87
N GLY A 2 -29.31 -10.08 4.14
CA GLY A 2 -28.14 -10.10 5.05
C GLY A 2 -26.95 -10.93 4.55
N ARG A 3 -27.20 -11.98 3.74
CA ARG A 3 -26.15 -12.77 3.08
C ARG A 3 -25.36 -12.00 2.02
N ALA A 4 -26.01 -11.16 1.21
CA ALA A 4 -25.34 -10.34 0.20
C ALA A 4 -24.48 -9.26 0.87
N PHE A 5 -24.95 -8.70 1.98
CA PHE A 5 -24.18 -7.77 2.80
C PHE A 5 -22.94 -8.44 3.41
N LEU A 6 -23.10 -9.60 4.06
CA LEU A 6 -21.97 -10.36 4.60
C LEU A 6 -20.95 -10.74 3.53
N PHE A 7 -21.41 -11.17 2.36
CA PHE A 7 -20.55 -11.51 1.23
C PHE A 7 -19.78 -10.28 0.71
N GLY A 8 -20.44 -9.13 0.59
CA GLY A 8 -19.79 -7.87 0.24
C GLY A 8 -18.71 -7.46 1.24
N VAL A 9 -18.99 -7.57 2.54
CA VAL A 9 -18.01 -7.30 3.61
C VAL A 9 -16.83 -8.27 3.55
N MET A 10 -17.05 -9.55 3.28
CA MET A 10 -15.97 -10.53 3.12
C MET A 10 -15.08 -10.19 1.92
N ILE A 11 -15.67 -9.84 0.77
CA ILE A 11 -14.91 -9.43 -0.42
C ILE A 11 -14.11 -8.16 -0.13
N ALA A 12 -14.72 -7.16 0.51
CA ALA A 12 -14.05 -5.91 0.86
C ALA A 12 -12.85 -6.16 1.78
N ASN A 13 -12.96 -7.05 2.76
CA ASN A 13 -11.83 -7.40 3.64
C ASN A 13 -10.76 -8.23 2.91
N LEU A 14 -11.17 -9.19 2.07
CA LEU A 14 -10.23 -10.00 1.29
C LEU A 14 -9.48 -9.19 0.23
N SER A 15 -10.08 -8.10 -0.25
CA SER A 15 -9.50 -7.22 -1.26
C SER A 15 -8.22 -6.52 -0.80
N TRP A 16 -8.01 -6.37 0.52
CA TRP A 16 -6.72 -5.91 1.08
C TRP A 16 -5.56 -6.81 0.62
N GLY A 17 -5.82 -8.11 0.44
CA GLY A 17 -4.88 -9.09 -0.12
C GLY A 17 -4.36 -8.71 -1.51
N LEU A 18 -5.19 -8.11 -2.36
CA LEU A 18 -4.83 -7.74 -3.73
C LEU A 18 -3.76 -6.64 -3.76
N GLY A 19 -3.76 -5.73 -2.78
CA GLY A 19 -2.79 -4.66 -2.72
C GLY A 19 -1.37 -5.12 -2.39
N TYR A 20 -1.19 -6.28 -1.75
CA TYR A 20 0.14 -6.80 -1.41
C TYR A 20 1.01 -7.09 -2.65
N PHE A 21 0.39 -7.50 -3.76
CA PHE A 21 1.10 -7.76 -5.02
C PHE A 21 1.60 -6.48 -5.69
N GLY A 22 0.95 -5.34 -5.43
CA GLY A 22 1.25 -4.07 -6.07
C GLY A 22 2.19 -3.16 -5.29
N GLN A 23 2.76 -3.61 -4.17
CA GLN A 23 3.57 -2.78 -3.29
C GLN A 23 5.08 -3.04 -3.48
N PRO A 24 5.83 -2.12 -4.12
CA PRO A 24 7.25 -2.31 -4.38
C PRO A 24 8.07 -2.51 -3.09
N HIS A 25 7.71 -1.81 -2.02
CA HIS A 25 8.40 -1.87 -0.73
C HIS A 25 8.23 -3.21 0.01
N LEU A 26 7.15 -3.95 -0.26
CA LEU A 26 6.98 -5.32 0.26
C LEU A 26 7.74 -6.32 -0.60
N LEU A 27 7.70 -6.15 -1.92
CA LEU A 27 8.42 -7.03 -2.86
C LEU A 27 9.93 -7.00 -2.61
N THR A 28 10.52 -5.83 -2.36
CA THR A 28 11.96 -5.73 -2.05
C THR A 28 12.33 -6.45 -0.76
N ARG A 29 11.43 -6.48 0.25
CA ARG A 29 11.64 -7.27 1.48
C ARG A 29 11.60 -8.76 1.21
N TYR A 30 10.72 -9.24 0.34
CA TYR A 30 10.72 -10.64 -0.07
C TYR A 30 11.99 -11.03 -0.84
N MET A 31 12.51 -10.14 -1.68
CA MET A 31 13.77 -10.34 -2.40
C MET A 31 15.00 -10.40 -1.47
N ALA A 32 14.92 -9.80 -0.29
CA ALA A 32 16.01 -9.82 0.71
C ALA A 32 16.08 -11.13 1.52
N ILE A 33 15.13 -12.04 1.35
CA ILE A 33 15.09 -13.31 2.09
C ILE A 33 16.18 -14.25 1.57
N ARG A 34 17.06 -14.67 2.49
CA ARG A 34 18.29 -15.40 2.15
C ARG A 34 18.05 -16.87 1.79
N ARG A 35 17.06 -17.50 2.42
CA ARG A 35 16.75 -18.92 2.22
C ARG A 35 15.25 -19.13 2.16
N GLU A 36 14.81 -19.97 1.25
CA GLU A 36 13.39 -20.27 1.04
C GLU A 36 12.72 -20.82 2.31
N LYS A 37 13.45 -21.62 3.11
CA LYS A 37 12.96 -22.14 4.39
C LYS A 37 12.60 -21.05 5.41
N ASP A 38 13.23 -19.88 5.32
CA ASP A 38 12.98 -18.76 6.23
C ASP A 38 11.64 -18.07 5.89
N LEU A 39 11.07 -18.30 4.69
CA LEU A 39 9.75 -17.78 4.31
C LEU A 39 8.66 -18.31 5.25
N ARG A 40 8.63 -19.63 5.51
CA ARG A 40 7.57 -20.23 6.34
C ARG A 40 7.62 -19.69 7.77
N LEU A 41 8.82 -19.61 8.34
CA LEU A 41 9.01 -19.06 9.68
C LEU A 41 8.65 -17.58 9.72
N GLY A 42 9.11 -16.80 8.73
CA GLY A 42 8.78 -15.38 8.61
C GLY A 42 7.27 -15.13 8.48
N THR A 43 6.58 -15.92 7.66
CA THR A 43 5.12 -15.85 7.52
C THR A 43 4.42 -16.20 8.83
N LEU A 44 4.83 -17.27 9.53
CA LEU A 44 4.23 -17.63 10.82
C LEU A 44 4.37 -16.50 11.84
N ILE A 45 5.58 -15.95 12.01
CA ILE A 45 5.84 -14.84 12.93
C ILE A 45 5.00 -13.62 12.55
N ALA A 46 4.98 -13.25 11.26
CA ALA A 46 4.22 -12.11 10.78
C ALA A 46 2.71 -12.30 11.02
N MET A 47 2.15 -13.46 10.68
CA MET A 47 0.72 -13.75 10.86
C MET A 47 0.34 -13.80 12.34
N SER A 48 1.18 -14.36 13.21
CA SER A 48 0.95 -14.34 14.66
C SER A 48 0.86 -12.91 15.20
N TRP A 49 1.79 -12.03 14.78
CA TRP A 49 1.79 -10.64 15.22
C TRP A 49 0.60 -9.85 14.67
N VAL A 50 0.26 -10.06 13.40
CA VAL A 50 -0.92 -9.46 12.76
C VAL A 50 -2.19 -9.85 13.49
N LEU A 51 -2.36 -11.14 13.80
CA LEU A 51 -3.53 -11.64 14.50
C LEU A 51 -3.66 -10.99 15.89
N LEU A 52 -2.57 -10.93 16.66
CA LEU A 52 -2.55 -10.25 17.96
C LEU A 52 -2.92 -8.77 17.85
N ALA A 53 -2.38 -8.06 16.86
CA ALA A 53 -2.67 -6.65 16.64
C ALA A 53 -4.14 -6.40 16.27
N TYR A 54 -4.72 -7.21 15.37
CA TYR A 54 -6.13 -7.09 14.99
C TYR A 54 -7.08 -7.38 16.16
N TRP A 55 -6.79 -8.42 16.95
CA TRP A 55 -7.56 -8.68 18.18
C TRP A 55 -7.46 -7.53 19.17
N GLY A 56 -6.25 -7.02 19.40
CA GLY A 56 -6.03 -5.85 20.26
C GLY A 56 -6.84 -4.63 19.81
N ALA A 57 -6.77 -4.28 18.53
CA ALA A 57 -7.53 -3.17 17.95
C ALA A 57 -9.06 -3.38 18.09
N MET A 58 -9.55 -4.59 17.84
CA MET A 58 -10.96 -4.93 18.01
C MET A 58 -11.43 -4.75 19.46
N PHE A 59 -10.64 -5.22 20.44
CA PHE A 59 -10.99 -5.05 21.86
C PHE A 59 -10.96 -3.59 22.29
N ILE A 60 -9.99 -2.80 21.82
CA ILE A 60 -9.95 -1.35 22.07
C ILE A 60 -11.23 -0.70 21.56
N GLY A 61 -11.66 -1.02 20.34
CA GLY A 61 -12.92 -0.51 19.78
C GLY A 61 -14.15 -0.92 20.59
N LEU A 62 -14.23 -2.17 21.03
CA LEU A 62 -15.36 -2.66 21.84
C LEU A 62 -15.43 -1.98 23.21
N VAL A 63 -14.28 -1.83 23.89
CA VAL A 63 -14.19 -1.12 25.17
C VAL A 63 -14.52 0.36 24.99
N ALA A 64 -14.13 0.97 23.87
CA ALA A 64 -14.46 2.36 23.56
C ALA A 64 -15.96 2.60 23.53
N VAL A 65 -16.71 1.74 22.84
CA VAL A 65 -18.17 1.85 22.78
C VAL A 65 -18.79 1.72 24.17
N GLY A 66 -18.26 0.83 25.01
CA GLY A 66 -18.75 0.63 26.39
C GLY A 66 -18.45 1.79 27.35
N VAL A 67 -17.31 2.46 27.19
CA VAL A 67 -16.82 3.49 28.12
C VAL A 67 -17.15 4.91 27.65
N LEU A 68 -16.95 5.20 26.37
CA LEU A 68 -17.14 6.53 25.76
C LEU A 68 -18.54 6.69 25.14
N GLY A 69 -19.31 5.61 25.05
CA GLY A 69 -20.59 5.58 24.34
C GLY A 69 -20.42 5.41 22.82
N PRO A 70 -21.54 5.28 22.08
CA PRO A 70 -21.52 4.98 20.64
C PRO A 70 -21.08 6.16 19.76
N SER A 71 -20.96 7.37 20.28
CA SER A 71 -20.75 8.60 19.50
C SER A 71 -19.39 9.25 19.82
N VAL A 72 -18.30 8.61 19.43
CA VAL A 72 -16.97 9.25 19.42
C VAL A 72 -16.89 10.16 18.19
N PRO A 73 -16.61 11.48 18.34
CA PRO A 73 -16.57 12.41 17.21
C PRO A 73 -15.52 12.06 16.15
N ASP A 74 -14.38 11.51 16.57
CA ASP A 74 -13.27 11.11 15.71
C ASP A 74 -12.84 9.66 16.05
N PRO A 75 -13.19 8.67 15.20
CA PRO A 75 -12.80 7.28 15.37
C PRO A 75 -11.29 7.06 15.47
N ASP A 76 -10.48 7.91 14.85
CA ASP A 76 -9.02 7.77 14.85
C ASP A 76 -8.41 8.15 16.22
N GLN A 77 -9.16 8.87 17.06
CA GLN A 77 -8.74 9.28 18.40
C GLN A 77 -9.20 8.33 19.51
N VAL A 78 -9.86 7.23 19.18
CA VAL A 78 -10.42 6.29 20.17
C VAL A 78 -9.34 5.77 21.13
N MET A 79 -8.19 5.34 20.61
CA MET A 79 -7.10 4.80 21.44
C MET A 79 -6.53 5.85 22.43
N PRO A 80 -6.09 7.05 22.00
CA PRO A 80 -5.57 8.04 22.93
C PRO A 80 -6.63 8.56 23.93
N LEU A 81 -7.90 8.62 23.53
CA LEU A 81 -8.99 8.99 24.45
C LEU A 81 -9.19 7.93 25.53
N LEU A 82 -9.25 6.66 25.16
CA LEU A 82 -9.34 5.55 26.12
C LEU A 82 -8.15 5.51 27.08
N ALA A 83 -6.93 5.73 26.57
CA ALA A 83 -5.75 5.77 27.42
C ALA A 83 -5.86 6.85 28.51
N LYS A 84 -6.39 8.03 28.19
CA LYS A 84 -6.58 9.11 29.17
C LYS A 84 -7.65 8.80 30.22
N VAL A 85 -8.66 8.01 29.87
CA VAL A 85 -9.79 7.68 30.77
C VAL A 85 -9.48 6.48 31.65
N LEU A 86 -8.80 5.46 31.12
CA LEU A 86 -8.63 4.16 31.80
C LEU A 86 -7.37 4.07 32.66
N VAL A 87 -6.34 4.87 32.39
CA VAL A 87 -5.06 4.78 33.12
C VAL A 87 -4.59 6.13 33.66
N PRO A 88 -3.73 6.15 34.70
CA PRO A 88 -3.13 7.38 35.19
C PRO A 88 -2.38 8.14 34.09
N GLY A 89 -2.38 9.47 34.16
CA GLY A 89 -1.87 10.33 33.08
C GLY A 89 -0.42 10.03 32.65
N TRP A 90 0.46 9.64 33.57
CA TRP A 90 1.83 9.25 33.23
C TRP A 90 1.88 7.97 32.37
N LEU A 91 1.02 6.99 32.65
CA LEU A 91 0.94 5.74 31.89
C LEU A 91 0.24 5.96 30.54
N ALA A 92 -0.78 6.83 30.50
CA ALA A 92 -1.39 7.27 29.25
C ALA A 92 -0.35 7.91 28.32
N GLY A 93 0.54 8.75 28.87
CA GLY A 93 1.66 9.34 28.14
C GLY A 93 2.60 8.29 27.53
N ILE A 94 2.91 7.21 28.26
CA ILE A 94 3.74 6.10 27.76
C ILE A 94 3.03 5.38 26.60
N PHE A 95 1.73 5.08 26.72
CA PHE A 95 1.00 4.39 25.65
C PHE A 95 0.88 5.24 24.38
N ILE A 96 0.52 6.51 24.52
CA ILE A 96 0.38 7.42 23.38
C ILE A 96 1.74 7.62 22.70
N SER A 97 2.81 7.84 23.47
CA SER A 97 4.15 7.98 22.90
C SER A 97 4.63 6.69 22.21
N GLY A 98 4.33 5.52 22.76
CA GLY A 98 4.63 4.24 22.12
C GLY A 98 3.93 4.08 20.75
N ALA A 99 2.66 4.47 20.67
CA ALA A 99 1.93 4.44 19.40
C ALA A 99 2.50 5.42 18.37
N VAL A 100 2.83 6.66 18.80
CA VAL A 100 3.48 7.65 17.94
C VAL A 100 4.84 7.14 17.47
N ALA A 101 5.65 6.55 18.35
CA ALA A 101 6.93 5.97 18.00
C ALA A 101 6.80 4.84 16.96
N ALA A 102 5.79 3.97 17.10
CA ALA A 102 5.51 2.92 16.11
C ALA A 102 5.13 3.52 14.73
N MET A 103 4.29 4.54 14.70
CA MET A 103 3.93 5.25 13.46
C MET A 103 5.16 5.91 12.81
N MET A 104 6.03 6.55 13.61
CA MET A 104 7.27 7.17 13.13
C MET A 104 8.24 6.14 12.51
N SER A 105 8.35 4.95 13.10
CA SER A 105 9.20 3.88 12.54
C SER A 105 8.75 3.41 11.15
N THR A 106 7.43 3.42 10.91
CA THR A 106 6.85 3.06 9.62
C THR A 106 7.00 4.20 8.63
N ALA A 107 6.72 5.44 9.06
CA ALA A 107 6.87 6.63 8.22
C ALA A 107 8.32 6.79 7.72
N ASP A 108 9.32 6.61 8.59
CA ASP A 108 10.74 6.67 8.23
C ASP A 108 11.09 5.66 7.13
N SER A 109 10.66 4.40 7.29
CA SER A 109 10.88 3.37 6.28
C SER A 109 10.23 3.71 4.93
N GLN A 110 9.01 4.25 4.93
CA GLN A 110 8.30 4.62 3.69
C GLN A 110 8.92 5.84 3.00
N ILE A 111 9.33 6.86 3.77
CA ILE A 111 10.03 8.04 3.25
C ILE A 111 11.38 7.62 2.66
N MET A 112 12.12 6.73 3.33
CA MET A 112 13.39 6.21 2.84
C MET A 112 13.24 5.45 1.52
N VAL A 113 12.21 4.60 1.40
CA VAL A 113 11.95 3.87 0.15
C VAL A 113 11.51 4.83 -0.97
N ALA A 114 10.60 5.76 -0.69
CA ALA A 114 10.13 6.73 -1.68
C ALA A 114 11.25 7.64 -2.18
N SER A 115 12.07 8.18 -1.27
CA SER A 115 13.21 9.02 -1.62
C SER A 115 14.27 8.26 -2.43
N SER A 116 14.57 7.02 -2.05
CA SER A 116 15.52 6.18 -2.80
C SER A 116 14.98 5.85 -4.20
N ALA A 117 13.69 5.51 -4.32
CA ALA A 117 13.05 5.25 -5.60
C ALA A 117 13.08 6.49 -6.51
N LEU A 118 12.80 7.69 -5.98
CA LEU A 118 12.89 8.94 -6.76
C LEU A 118 14.32 9.16 -7.28
N VAL A 119 15.34 8.94 -6.45
CA VAL A 119 16.74 9.08 -6.87
C VAL A 119 17.12 8.02 -7.91
N GLU A 120 16.78 6.75 -7.69
CA GLU A 120 17.13 5.68 -8.63
C GLU A 120 16.38 5.80 -9.96
N ASP A 121 15.08 6.03 -9.92
CA ASP A 121 14.24 6.06 -11.11
C ASP A 121 14.39 7.35 -11.91
N ILE A 122 14.52 8.50 -11.24
CA ILE A 122 14.64 9.79 -11.94
C ILE A 122 16.12 10.09 -12.19
N TRP A 123 16.95 10.13 -11.14
CA TRP A 123 18.33 10.59 -11.29
C TRP A 123 19.24 9.52 -11.90
N VAL A 124 19.24 8.29 -11.39
CA VAL A 124 20.17 7.26 -11.89
C VAL A 124 19.79 6.82 -13.30
N LYS A 125 18.52 6.47 -13.55
CA LYS A 125 18.10 6.00 -14.88
C LYS A 125 18.12 7.11 -15.96
N THR A 126 17.87 8.37 -15.61
CA THR A 126 17.85 9.49 -16.57
C THR A 126 19.21 10.19 -16.73
N VAL A 127 19.93 10.42 -15.63
CA VAL A 127 21.16 11.25 -15.59
C VAL A 127 22.44 10.42 -15.53
N ARG A 128 22.49 9.30 -14.79
CA ARG A 128 23.72 8.48 -14.67
C ARG A 128 24.12 7.78 -15.97
N ARG A 129 23.19 7.57 -16.92
CA ARG A 129 23.52 7.17 -18.30
C ARG A 129 24.43 8.18 -19.02
N ARG A 130 24.43 9.45 -18.60
CA ARG A 130 25.28 10.52 -19.15
C ARG A 130 26.55 10.78 -18.32
N HIS A 131 26.56 10.46 -17.02
CA HIS A 131 27.73 10.63 -16.13
C HIS A 131 27.90 9.44 -15.16
N PRO A 132 28.76 8.46 -15.48
CA PRO A 132 28.91 7.21 -14.71
C PRO A 132 29.52 7.36 -13.30
N ARG A 133 30.14 8.51 -12.99
CA ARG A 133 30.86 8.76 -11.73
C ARG A 133 30.05 9.65 -10.78
N GLY A 134 28.87 9.20 -10.39
CA GLY A 134 28.18 9.82 -9.25
C GLY A 134 28.95 9.47 -7.97
N GLU A 135 29.60 10.44 -7.34
CA GLU A 135 30.18 10.26 -6.00
C GLU A 135 29.11 9.71 -5.06
N PRO A 136 29.40 8.64 -4.27
CA PRO A 136 28.46 8.10 -3.28
C PRO A 136 27.86 9.19 -2.38
N GLY A 137 28.66 10.20 -2.01
CA GLY A 137 28.20 11.35 -1.21
C GLY A 137 27.12 12.19 -1.88
N ARG A 138 27.16 12.35 -3.21
CA ARG A 138 26.17 13.12 -3.97
C ARG A 138 24.82 12.41 -4.07
N LEU A 139 24.82 11.07 -4.19
CA LEU A 139 23.58 10.28 -4.17
C LEU A 139 22.90 10.33 -2.81
N VAL A 140 23.68 10.27 -1.73
CA VAL A 140 23.15 10.40 -0.36
C VAL A 140 22.55 11.79 -0.13
N LEU A 141 23.21 12.86 -0.59
CA LEU A 141 22.66 14.21 -0.49
C LEU A 141 21.33 14.33 -1.26
N LEU A 142 21.28 13.79 -2.48
CA LEU A 142 20.05 13.85 -3.28
C LEU A 142 18.92 13.06 -2.64
N ALA A 143 19.20 11.89 -2.06
CA ALA A 143 18.21 11.11 -1.32
C ALA A 143 17.67 11.88 -0.10
N ARG A 144 18.54 12.58 0.64
CA ARG A 144 18.12 13.44 1.76
C ARG A 144 17.22 14.59 1.31
N ILE A 145 17.56 15.25 0.20
CA ILE A 145 16.73 16.32 -0.37
C ILE A 145 15.38 15.75 -0.83
N SER A 146 15.37 14.61 -1.53
CA SER A 146 14.14 13.92 -1.93
C SER A 146 13.29 13.53 -0.72
N ALA A 147 13.89 13.08 0.39
CA ALA A 147 13.18 12.77 1.62
C ALA A 147 12.47 14.01 2.21
N VAL A 148 13.14 15.17 2.23
CA VAL A 148 12.53 16.43 2.67
C VAL A 148 11.37 16.81 1.76
N ILE A 149 11.53 16.74 0.45
CA ILE A 149 10.47 17.07 -0.52
C ILE A 149 9.25 16.16 -0.34
N VAL A 150 9.47 14.84 -0.23
CA VAL A 150 8.39 13.86 0.01
C VAL A 150 7.68 14.15 1.33
N THR A 151 8.44 14.48 2.38
CA THR A 151 7.88 14.79 3.70
C THR A 151 7.02 16.05 3.68
N LEU A 152 7.49 17.13 3.03
CA LEU A 152 6.71 18.36 2.89
C LEU A 152 5.44 18.15 2.07
N GLY A 153 5.52 17.36 1.00
CA GLY A 153 4.34 16.97 0.21
C GLY A 153 3.33 16.15 1.02
N ALA A 154 3.81 15.15 1.76
CA ALA A 154 2.97 14.36 2.65
C ALA A 154 2.32 15.20 3.76
N LEU A 155 3.05 16.15 4.35
CA LEU A 155 2.52 17.09 5.34
C LEU A 155 1.43 17.98 4.75
N GLY A 156 1.65 18.52 3.54
CA GLY A 156 0.63 19.32 2.85
C GLY A 156 -0.66 18.54 2.59
N LEU A 157 -0.55 17.28 2.16
CA LEU A 157 -1.70 16.39 1.99
C LEU A 157 -2.38 16.05 3.32
N ALA A 158 -1.61 15.79 4.38
CA ALA A 158 -2.14 15.49 5.70
C ALA A 158 -2.91 16.67 6.32
N LEU A 159 -2.46 17.91 6.10
CA LEU A 159 -3.15 19.10 6.60
C LEU A 159 -4.41 19.46 5.80
N ALA A 160 -4.49 19.06 4.53
CA ALA A 160 -5.63 19.34 3.66
C ALA A 160 -6.74 18.29 3.73
N ASN A 161 -6.42 17.06 4.17
CA ASN A 161 -7.36 15.95 4.17
C ASN A 161 -8.16 15.87 5.48
N GLN A 162 -9.44 15.55 5.38
CA GLN A 162 -10.37 15.34 6.49
C GLN A 162 -10.95 13.92 6.52
N ASP A 163 -10.56 13.06 5.56
CA ASP A 163 -10.94 11.65 5.53
C ASP A 163 -10.33 10.90 6.72
N LEU A 164 -10.99 9.81 7.14
CA LEU A 164 -10.44 8.89 8.13
C LEU A 164 -9.12 8.29 7.66
N ILE A 165 -8.20 8.03 8.60
CA ILE A 165 -6.92 7.39 8.30
C ILE A 165 -7.13 6.07 7.55
N TYR A 166 -8.15 5.30 7.95
CA TYR A 166 -8.52 4.05 7.28
C TYR A 166 -8.84 4.25 5.80
N ASP A 167 -9.61 5.28 5.44
CA ASP A 167 -10.04 5.53 4.06
C ASP A 167 -8.88 6.03 3.21
N MET A 168 -8.01 6.88 3.78
CA MET A 168 -6.78 7.32 3.13
C MET A 168 -5.86 6.15 2.80
N VAL A 169 -5.67 5.24 3.76
CA VAL A 169 -4.86 4.03 3.55
C VAL A 169 -5.53 3.12 2.52
N ALA A 170 -6.83 2.89 2.61
CA ALA A 170 -7.56 2.04 1.66
C ALA A 170 -7.47 2.57 0.21
N TYR A 171 -7.53 3.89 0.03
CA TYR A 171 -7.39 4.53 -1.27
C TYR A 171 -5.97 4.37 -1.84
N ALA A 172 -4.94 4.65 -1.03
CA ALA A 172 -3.54 4.45 -1.44
C ALA A 172 -3.25 2.97 -1.76
N TRP A 173 -3.80 2.06 -0.95
CA TRP A 173 -3.67 0.61 -1.12
C TRP A 173 -4.29 0.13 -2.42
N ALA A 174 -5.45 0.67 -2.79
CA ALA A 174 -6.09 0.38 -4.06
C ALA A 174 -5.26 0.87 -5.24
N GLY A 175 -4.81 2.13 -5.21
CA GLY A 175 -4.10 2.73 -6.35
C GLY A 175 -2.79 2.01 -6.67
N LEU A 176 -1.98 1.71 -5.65
CA LEU A 176 -0.75 0.92 -5.83
C LEU A 176 -1.08 -0.53 -6.22
N GLY A 177 -2.05 -1.13 -5.54
CA GLY A 177 -2.51 -2.50 -5.78
C GLY A 177 -2.95 -2.73 -7.22
N SER A 178 -3.83 -1.88 -7.75
CA SER A 178 -4.37 -1.99 -9.11
C SER A 178 -3.37 -1.58 -10.19
N SER A 179 -2.46 -0.66 -9.91
CA SER A 179 -1.49 -0.20 -10.92
C SER A 179 -0.38 -1.23 -11.15
N PHE A 180 0.18 -1.81 -10.07
CA PHE A 180 1.32 -2.71 -10.17
C PHE A 180 0.96 -4.18 -10.02
N GLY A 181 -0.03 -4.52 -9.20
CA GLY A 181 -0.37 -5.91 -8.89
C GLY A 181 -0.78 -6.73 -10.13
N PRO A 182 -1.71 -6.26 -10.98
CA PRO A 182 -2.11 -6.96 -12.19
C PRO A 182 -0.95 -7.18 -13.16
N VAL A 183 -0.08 -6.17 -13.33
CA VAL A 183 1.11 -6.29 -14.18
C VAL A 183 2.06 -7.35 -13.65
N LEU A 184 2.28 -7.39 -12.33
CA LEU A 184 3.14 -8.40 -11.71
C LEU A 184 2.58 -9.82 -11.89
N ILE A 185 1.27 -10.01 -11.68
CA ILE A 185 0.62 -11.30 -11.88
C ILE A 185 0.73 -11.74 -13.33
N LEU A 186 0.41 -10.86 -14.29
CA LEU A 186 0.52 -11.15 -15.71
C LEU A 186 1.97 -11.45 -16.10
N ALA A 187 2.96 -10.73 -15.56
CA ALA A 187 4.37 -10.95 -15.87
C ALA A 187 4.87 -12.32 -15.39
N LEU A 188 4.42 -12.78 -14.22
CA LEU A 188 4.84 -14.04 -13.62
C LEU A 188 4.11 -15.26 -14.23
N TRP A 189 2.82 -15.13 -14.51
CA TRP A 189 1.97 -16.28 -14.90
C TRP A 189 1.64 -16.29 -16.39
N TRP A 190 1.79 -15.17 -17.11
CA TRP A 190 1.37 -15.06 -18.49
C TRP A 190 2.51 -14.63 -19.43
N LYS A 191 2.98 -15.60 -20.21
CA LYS A 191 4.14 -15.47 -21.12
C LYS A 191 3.95 -14.44 -22.25
N ARG A 192 2.71 -13.99 -22.52
CA ARG A 192 2.38 -13.11 -23.65
C ARG A 192 2.23 -11.63 -23.25
N LEU A 193 2.65 -11.24 -22.04
CA LEU A 193 2.60 -9.85 -21.62
C LEU A 193 3.47 -8.97 -22.53
N THR A 194 2.87 -7.94 -23.13
CA THR A 194 3.57 -6.95 -23.96
C THR A 194 3.82 -5.65 -23.20
N ARG A 195 4.78 -4.84 -23.68
CA ARG A 195 5.03 -3.49 -23.14
C ARG A 195 3.78 -2.61 -23.17
N GLY A 196 3.00 -2.67 -24.25
CA GLY A 196 1.74 -1.95 -24.37
C GLY A 196 0.73 -2.41 -23.32
N GLY A 197 0.60 -3.72 -23.10
CA GLY A 197 -0.30 -4.27 -22.09
C GLY A 197 0.10 -3.92 -20.66
N ALA A 198 1.40 -3.94 -20.35
CA ALA A 198 1.87 -3.51 -19.03
C ALA A 198 1.53 -2.04 -18.75
N ILE A 199 1.80 -1.14 -19.71
CA ILE A 199 1.48 0.29 -19.55
C ILE A 199 -0.04 0.50 -19.45
N ALA A 200 -0.82 -0.19 -20.28
CA ALA A 200 -2.29 -0.12 -20.24
C ALA A 200 -2.83 -0.53 -18.87
N ALA A 201 -2.37 -1.65 -18.32
CA ALA A 201 -2.77 -2.09 -16.97
C ALA A 201 -2.41 -1.05 -15.89
N MET A 202 -1.20 -0.49 -15.92
CA MET A 202 -0.78 0.52 -14.94
C MET A 202 -1.66 1.78 -15.02
N LEU A 203 -1.88 2.31 -16.22
CA LEU A 203 -2.68 3.51 -16.44
C LEU A 203 -4.15 3.26 -16.10
N THR A 204 -4.72 2.13 -16.54
CA THR A 204 -6.09 1.77 -16.20
C THR A 204 -6.24 1.59 -14.69
N GLY A 205 -5.29 0.98 -14.00
CA GLY A 205 -5.31 0.81 -12.54
C GLY A 205 -5.29 2.12 -11.77
N MET A 206 -4.47 3.08 -12.22
CA MET A 206 -4.41 4.42 -11.65
C MET A 206 -5.70 5.21 -11.92
N VAL A 207 -6.14 5.28 -13.17
CA VAL A 207 -7.31 6.07 -13.59
C VAL A 207 -8.59 5.49 -12.99
N SER A 208 -8.77 4.18 -13.03
CA SER A 208 -9.96 3.53 -12.44
C SER A 208 -10.06 3.84 -10.95
N THR A 209 -8.96 3.79 -10.21
CA THR A 209 -8.95 4.12 -8.77
C THR A 209 -9.38 5.56 -8.48
N ILE A 210 -8.86 6.52 -9.24
CA ILE A 210 -9.24 7.93 -9.11
C ILE A 210 -10.72 8.12 -9.44
N VAL A 211 -11.18 7.56 -10.56
CA VAL A 211 -12.58 7.66 -11.00
C VAL A 211 -13.52 7.02 -9.96
N TRP A 212 -13.15 5.86 -9.42
CA TRP A 212 -13.96 5.15 -8.41
C TRP A 212 -14.09 5.95 -7.11
N LYS A 213 -13.00 6.56 -6.62
CA LYS A 213 -13.03 7.37 -5.39
C LYS A 213 -13.88 8.64 -5.57
N ASN A 214 -13.90 9.24 -6.76
CA ASN A 214 -14.63 10.49 -7.02
C ASN A 214 -16.08 10.29 -7.50
N THR A 215 -16.56 9.04 -7.63
CA THR A 215 -17.92 8.75 -8.11
C THR A 215 -18.72 8.04 -7.02
N ASP A 216 -19.59 8.77 -6.34
CA ASP A 216 -20.37 8.25 -5.20
C ASP A 216 -21.25 7.05 -5.58
N ALA A 217 -21.77 7.02 -6.81
CA ALA A 217 -22.58 5.91 -7.32
C ALA A 217 -21.81 4.58 -7.41
N LEU A 218 -20.48 4.62 -7.55
CA LEU A 218 -19.63 3.43 -7.67
C LEU A 218 -19.19 2.87 -6.31
N GLN A 219 -19.14 3.72 -5.28
CA GLN A 219 -18.69 3.32 -3.94
C GLN A 219 -19.65 2.34 -3.26
N GLY A 220 -20.94 2.36 -3.62
CA GLY A 220 -21.97 1.46 -3.05
C GLY A 220 -22.12 0.11 -3.77
N ALA A 221 -21.52 -0.08 -4.95
CA ALA A 221 -21.76 -1.25 -5.79
C ALA A 221 -20.67 -2.33 -5.67
N LEU A 222 -19.40 -1.93 -5.70
CA LEU A 222 -18.24 -2.82 -5.67
C LEU A 222 -17.10 -2.15 -4.90
N ASP A 223 -16.40 -2.93 -4.07
CA ASP A 223 -15.21 -2.43 -3.36
C ASP A 223 -14.18 -1.90 -4.37
N LEU A 224 -13.73 -0.67 -4.10
CA LEU A 224 -12.83 0.11 -4.95
C LEU A 224 -11.53 -0.65 -5.25
N LYS A 225 -10.98 -1.42 -4.30
CA LYS A 225 -9.73 -2.17 -4.50
C LYS A 225 -9.95 -3.29 -5.51
N VAL A 226 -11.06 -4.02 -5.41
CA VAL A 226 -11.39 -5.12 -6.34
C VAL A 226 -11.67 -4.59 -7.73
N ALA A 227 -12.52 -3.57 -7.85
CA ALA A 227 -12.93 -3.04 -9.14
C ALA A 227 -11.75 -2.52 -9.96
N SER A 228 -10.92 -1.66 -9.38
CA SER A 228 -9.74 -1.13 -10.06
C SER A 228 -8.74 -2.22 -10.45
N PHE A 229 -8.55 -3.21 -9.59
CA PHE A 229 -7.63 -4.32 -9.87
C PHE A 229 -8.09 -5.17 -11.05
N VAL A 230 -9.38 -5.52 -11.09
CA VAL A 230 -9.96 -6.30 -12.19
C VAL A 230 -9.89 -5.53 -13.50
N LEU A 231 -10.23 -4.24 -13.51
CA LEU A 231 -10.15 -3.40 -14.71
C LEU A 231 -8.73 -3.31 -15.26
N ALA A 232 -7.75 -3.10 -14.39
CA ALA A 232 -6.34 -3.07 -14.77
C ALA A 232 -5.86 -4.43 -15.32
N PHE A 233 -6.28 -5.53 -14.70
CA PHE A 233 -5.96 -6.87 -15.18
C PHE A 233 -6.55 -7.13 -16.58
N LEU A 234 -7.82 -6.81 -16.79
CA LEU A 234 -8.49 -6.96 -18.08
C LEU A 234 -7.85 -6.08 -19.16
N ALA A 235 -7.53 -4.82 -18.85
CA ALA A 235 -6.86 -3.93 -19.79
C ALA A 235 -5.49 -4.48 -20.22
N GLY A 236 -4.68 -4.93 -19.25
CA GLY A 236 -3.38 -5.54 -19.54
C GLY A 236 -3.50 -6.83 -20.35
N TRP A 237 -4.51 -7.64 -20.04
CA TRP A 237 -4.80 -8.88 -20.74
C TRP A 237 -5.19 -8.62 -22.21
N ILE A 238 -6.19 -7.77 -22.44
CA ILE A 238 -6.73 -7.46 -23.77
C ILE A 238 -5.64 -6.83 -24.66
N VAL A 239 -4.96 -5.79 -24.18
CA VAL A 239 -3.95 -5.07 -24.97
C VAL A 239 -2.75 -5.97 -25.32
N SER A 240 -2.37 -6.88 -24.42
CA SER A 240 -1.32 -7.86 -24.71
C SER A 240 -1.77 -8.93 -25.71
N MET A 241 -3.05 -9.34 -25.69
CA MET A 241 -3.58 -10.26 -26.70
C MET A 241 -3.56 -9.64 -28.11
N LEU A 242 -3.77 -8.32 -28.20
CA LEU A 242 -3.65 -7.57 -29.45
C LEU A 242 -2.18 -7.43 -29.93
N ARG A 243 -1.21 -8.00 -29.20
CA ARG A 243 0.23 -7.94 -29.49
C ARG A 243 0.76 -6.50 -29.68
N ILE A 244 0.18 -5.55 -28.96
CA ILE A 244 0.60 -4.15 -29.02
C ILE A 244 1.92 -4.00 -28.23
N GLY A 245 3.02 -3.79 -28.94
CA GLY A 245 4.37 -3.62 -28.38
C GLY A 245 5.18 -4.91 -28.31
N SER A 246 6.46 -4.79 -27.95
CA SER A 246 7.34 -5.95 -27.77
C SER A 246 6.96 -6.78 -26.53
N GLU A 247 7.15 -8.09 -26.62
CA GLU A 247 6.97 -9.01 -25.49
C GLU A 247 7.99 -8.67 -24.38
N ILE A 248 7.50 -8.56 -23.14
CA ILE A 248 8.34 -8.32 -21.96
C ILE A 248 8.90 -9.62 -21.41
N SER A 249 8.16 -10.72 -21.56
CA SER A 249 8.55 -12.01 -21.01
C SER A 249 9.86 -12.46 -21.66
N PRO A 250 10.95 -12.66 -20.89
CA PRO A 250 12.11 -13.34 -21.42
C PRO A 250 11.64 -14.72 -21.88
N ARG A 251 11.90 -15.09 -23.14
CA ARG A 251 11.64 -16.43 -23.65
C ARG A 251 12.16 -17.43 -22.64
N ARG A 252 11.27 -18.09 -21.90
CA ARG A 252 11.61 -19.22 -21.04
C ARG A 252 11.88 -20.41 -21.95
N ASN A 253 12.96 -20.32 -22.72
CA ASN A 253 13.56 -21.37 -23.52
C ASN A 253 14.95 -21.64 -22.95
N ALA A 254 15.03 -22.53 -21.97
CA ALA A 254 16.16 -23.41 -21.72
C ALA A 254 15.70 -24.47 -20.72
N ALA A 255 15.59 -25.72 -21.23
CA ALA A 255 15.30 -26.99 -20.55
C ALA A 255 13.90 -27.16 -19.93
#